data_AF-A0A975BS87-F1
#
_entry.id   AF-A0A975BS87-F1
#
_cell.length_a   1.000
_cell.length_b   1.000
_cell.length_c   1.000
_cell.angle_alpha   90.00
_cell.angle_beta   90.00
_cell.angle_gamma   90.00
#
_symmetry.space_group_name_H-M   'P 1'
#
loop_
_entity.id
_entity.type
_entity.pdbx_description
1 polymer ?
#
loop_
_entity_poly.entity_id
_entity_poly.type
_entity_poly.pdbx_seq_one_letter_code
_entity_poly.pdbx_strand_id
1 'polypeptide(L)'
;MRRLAEWAEKISVPSAIADKIVKIRKNIDAFARAYAFPGAHRTSNMPDRLMRRMDRHLFNTQYFHGFIFSAELGIRGWSLILNFAPSNPYTVKKYDGLQSPAERLNGFRYHENWLHNLLISASSGGFREPPLNPL
;
A
#
# COMPACT_ATOMS: atom_id res chain seq x y z
N MET A 1 -4.52 6.89 -26.17
CA MET A 1 -4.10 8.27 -25.80
C MET A 1 -3.98 9.24 -26.96
N ARG A 2 -3.60 8.81 -28.18
CA ARG A 2 -3.54 9.70 -29.37
C ARG A 2 -4.86 10.46 -29.62
N ARG A 3 -5.98 9.74 -29.67
CA ARG A 3 -7.33 10.32 -29.86
C ARG A 3 -7.78 11.27 -28.75
N LEU A 4 -7.30 11.08 -27.52
CA LEU A 4 -7.63 11.95 -26.39
C LEU A 4 -6.92 13.31 -26.51
N ALA A 5 -5.66 13.31 -26.95
CA ALA A 5 -4.92 14.54 -27.23
C ALA A 5 -5.53 15.30 -28.42
N GLU A 6 -5.84 14.60 -29.51
CA GLU A 6 -6.52 15.17 -30.69
C GLU A 6 -7.89 15.79 -30.32
N TRP A 7 -8.64 15.14 -29.43
CA TRP A 7 -9.90 15.67 -28.91
C TRP A 7 -9.70 16.92 -28.04
N ALA A 8 -8.70 16.91 -27.16
CA ALA A 8 -8.39 18.04 -26.28
C ALA A 8 -7.95 19.29 -27.05
N GLU A 9 -7.19 19.10 -28.13
CA GLU A 9 -6.78 20.16 -29.06
C GLU A 9 -7.99 20.76 -29.80
N LYS A 10 -8.97 19.95 -30.19
CA LYS A 10 -10.17 20.41 -30.92
C LYS A 10 -11.16 21.21 -30.07
N ILE A 11 -11.27 20.90 -28.78
CA ILE A 11 -12.27 21.50 -27.87
C ILE A 11 -11.70 22.68 -27.07
N SER A 12 -10.40 22.97 -27.20
CA SER A 12 -9.72 24.06 -26.48
C SER A 12 -9.94 23.96 -24.96
N VAL A 13 -9.58 22.81 -24.39
CA VAL A 13 -9.68 22.58 -22.94
C VAL A 13 -8.75 23.51 -22.14
N PRO A 14 -9.09 23.86 -20.87
CA PRO A 14 -8.22 24.66 -20.02
C PRO A 14 -6.78 24.11 -19.91
N SER A 15 -5.79 24.99 -19.80
CA SER A 15 -4.36 24.64 -19.77
C SER A 15 -4.03 23.60 -18.70
N ALA A 16 -4.61 23.71 -17.50
CA ALA A 16 -4.42 22.75 -16.41
C ALA A 16 -4.81 21.31 -16.77
N ILE A 17 -5.72 21.11 -17.73
CA ILE A 17 -6.14 19.81 -18.25
C ILE A 17 -5.26 19.42 -19.44
N ALA A 18 -5.03 20.35 -20.36
CA ALA A 18 -4.18 20.14 -21.54
C ALA A 18 -2.77 19.67 -21.15
N ASP A 19 -2.16 20.31 -20.15
CA ASP A 19 -0.81 19.98 -19.66
C ASP A 19 -0.75 18.56 -19.11
N LYS A 20 -1.80 18.12 -18.41
CA LYS A 20 -1.89 16.73 -17.91
C LYS A 20 -2.02 15.74 -19.06
N ILE A 21 -2.83 16.03 -20.06
CA ILE A 21 -3.01 15.17 -21.24
C ILE A 21 -1.69 15.03 -22.02
N VAL A 22 -0.98 16.14 -22.24
CA VAL A 22 0.34 16.15 -22.87
C VAL A 22 1.36 15.37 -22.05
N LYS A 23 1.39 15.57 -20.72
CA LYS A 23 2.28 14.81 -19.82
C LYS A 23 2.02 13.31 -19.92
N ILE A 24 0.76 12.87 -19.94
CA ILE A 24 0.44 11.45 -20.05
C ILE A 24 0.82 10.91 -21.42
N ARG A 25 0.59 11.66 -22.50
CA ARG A 25 1.01 11.26 -23.86
C ARG A 25 2.52 11.07 -23.96
N LYS A 26 3.31 11.99 -23.38
CA LYS A 26 4.79 11.91 -23.37
C LYS A 26 5.33 10.71 -22.57
N ASN A 27 4.63 10.30 -21.52
CA ASN A 27 5.07 9.23 -20.62
C ASN A 27 4.38 7.89 -20.88
N ILE A 28 3.68 7.75 -22.03
CA ILE A 28 2.84 6.58 -22.27
C ILE A 28 3.62 5.27 -22.28
N ASP A 29 4.82 5.26 -22.86
CA ASP A 29 5.65 4.07 -22.91
C ASP A 29 6.11 3.66 -21.52
N ALA A 30 6.41 4.63 -20.65
CA ALA A 30 6.74 4.38 -19.26
C ALA A 30 5.55 3.79 -18.49
N PHE A 31 4.34 4.31 -18.69
CA PHE A 31 3.13 3.81 -18.03
C PHE A 31 2.66 2.45 -18.60
N ALA A 32 2.84 2.23 -19.91
CA ALA A 32 2.45 0.99 -20.59
C ALA A 32 3.22 -0.23 -20.08
N ARG A 33 4.49 -0.04 -19.68
CA ARG A 33 5.33 -1.12 -19.12
C ARG A 33 4.66 -1.87 -17.95
N ALA A 34 3.97 -1.15 -17.07
CA ALA A 34 3.27 -1.77 -15.94
C ALA A 34 2.12 -2.69 -16.40
N TYR A 35 1.45 -2.36 -17.51
CA TYR A 35 0.36 -3.17 -18.07
C TYR A 35 0.84 -4.38 -18.88
N ALA A 36 2.11 -4.38 -19.32
CA ALA A 36 2.71 -5.51 -20.03
C ALA A 36 3.06 -6.68 -19.09
N PHE A 37 3.10 -6.45 -17.77
CA PHE A 37 3.39 -7.50 -16.80
C PHE A 37 2.21 -8.48 -16.66
N PRO A 38 2.43 -9.81 -16.82
CA PRO A 38 1.38 -10.80 -16.66
C PRO A 38 0.70 -10.72 -15.28
N GLY A 39 -0.63 -10.62 -15.25
CA GLY A 39 -1.39 -10.50 -14.01
C GLY A 39 -1.44 -9.09 -13.39
N ALA A 40 -0.85 -8.08 -14.04
CA ALA A 40 -0.96 -6.71 -13.57
C ALA A 40 -2.42 -6.21 -13.59
N HIS A 41 -2.89 -5.75 -12.44
CA HIS A 41 -4.21 -5.14 -12.34
C HIS A 41 -4.23 -3.81 -13.09
N ARG A 42 -5.26 -3.62 -13.91
CA ARG A 42 -5.44 -2.39 -14.69
C ARG A 42 -5.91 -1.19 -13.86
N THR A 43 -6.19 -1.41 -12.57
CA THR A 43 -6.71 -0.40 -11.65
C THR A 43 -5.93 -0.45 -10.34
N SER A 44 -5.51 0.72 -9.85
CA SER A 44 -4.90 0.93 -8.54
C SER A 44 -5.91 0.86 -7.37
N ASN A 45 -7.10 0.30 -7.60
CA ASN A 45 -8.22 0.41 -6.68
C ASN A 45 -7.96 -0.21 -5.29
N MET A 46 -7.12 -1.25 -5.22
CA MET A 46 -6.70 -1.87 -3.96
C MET A 46 -5.68 -1.00 -3.20
N PRO A 47 -4.54 -0.58 -3.81
CA PRO A 47 -3.64 0.35 -3.15
C PRO A 47 -4.30 1.69 -2.81
N ASP A 48 -5.20 2.22 -3.65
CA ASP A 48 -5.91 3.47 -3.36
C ASP A 48 -6.79 3.37 -2.11
N ARG A 49 -7.48 2.24 -1.92
CA ARG A 49 -8.27 2.00 -0.69
C ARG A 49 -7.39 1.94 0.55
N LEU A 50 -6.21 1.32 0.42
CA LEU A 50 -5.23 1.28 1.50
C LEU A 50 -4.73 2.70 1.82
N MET A 51 -4.32 3.45 0.81
CA MET A 51 -3.81 4.81 0.95
C MET A 51 -4.86 5.75 1.56
N ARG A 52 -6.15 5.61 1.22
CA ARG A 52 -7.22 6.38 1.87
C ARG A 52 -7.35 6.10 3.37
N ARG A 53 -7.15 4.84 3.79
CA ARG A 53 -7.16 4.50 5.23
C ARG A 53 -5.92 5.06 5.93
N MET A 54 -4.77 5.05 5.26
CA MET A 54 -3.54 5.65 5.77
C MET A 54 -3.69 7.16 5.95
N ASP A 55 -4.23 7.87 4.95
CA ASP A 55 -4.48 9.30 5.01
C ASP A 55 -5.43 9.65 6.16
N ARG A 56 -6.51 8.87 6.36
CA ARG A 56 -7.40 9.06 7.51
C ARG A 56 -6.69 8.84 8.85
N HIS A 57 -5.81 7.85 8.94
CA HIS A 57 -5.02 7.62 10.15
C HIS A 57 -4.10 8.81 10.42
N LEU A 58 -3.35 9.24 9.41
CA LEU A 58 -2.48 10.41 9.49
C LEU A 58 -3.24 11.66 9.89
N PHE A 59 -4.38 11.95 9.25
CA PHE A 59 -5.22 13.08 9.62
C PHE A 59 -5.59 13.07 11.11
N ASN A 60 -6.00 11.91 11.65
CA ASN A 60 -6.37 11.77 13.06
C ASN A 60 -5.16 11.95 14.01
N THR A 61 -3.95 11.66 13.55
CA THR A 61 -2.71 11.84 14.33
C THR A 61 -2.01 13.17 14.04
N GLN A 62 -2.72 14.14 13.45
CA GLN A 62 -2.14 15.44 13.06
C GLN A 62 -0.95 15.27 12.09
N TYR A 63 -1.07 14.34 11.15
CA TYR A 63 -0.08 13.96 10.16
C TYR A 63 1.29 13.69 10.78
N PHE A 64 2.27 14.55 10.49
CA PHE A 64 3.65 14.44 10.92
C PHE A 64 4.03 15.57 11.89
N HIS A 65 3.04 16.13 12.60
CA HIS A 65 3.32 17.14 13.62
C HIS A 65 4.21 16.58 14.74
N GLY A 66 5.21 17.36 15.15
CA GLY A 66 6.21 16.96 16.13
C GLY A 66 7.51 16.49 15.49
N PHE A 67 8.08 15.40 15.99
CA PHE A 67 9.34 14.85 15.50
C PHE A 67 9.11 13.79 14.42
N ILE A 68 9.96 13.79 13.38
CA ILE A 68 9.94 12.80 12.29
C ILE A 68 10.02 11.36 12.85
N PHE A 69 10.83 11.15 13.90
CA PHE A 69 10.97 9.86 14.56
C PHE A 69 9.63 9.35 15.14
N SER A 70 8.83 10.24 15.74
CA SER A 70 7.51 9.87 16.27
C SER A 70 6.52 9.54 15.15
N ALA A 71 6.56 10.31 14.06
CA ALA A 71 5.77 10.03 12.86
C ALA A 71 6.11 8.66 12.24
N GLU A 72 7.40 8.34 12.17
CA GLU A 72 7.89 7.05 11.68
C GLU A 72 7.40 5.90 12.55
N LEU A 73 7.53 6.00 13.89
CA LEU A 73 6.99 5.01 14.81
C LEU A 73 5.47 4.86 14.69
N GLY A 74 4.75 5.97 14.52
CA GLY A 74 3.30 5.97 14.33
C GLY A 74 2.86 5.18 13.09
N ILE A 75 3.47 5.48 11.93
CA ILE A 75 3.18 4.76 10.68
C ILE A 75 3.59 3.30 10.75
N ARG A 76 4.74 2.98 11.37
CA ARG A 76 5.17 1.60 11.61
C ARG A 76 4.13 0.85 12.45
N GLY A 77 3.70 1.44 13.58
CA GLY A 77 2.66 0.87 14.44
C GLY A 77 1.35 0.62 13.69
N TRP A 78 0.88 1.60 12.91
CA TRP A 78 -0.30 1.46 12.08
C TRP A 78 -0.18 0.32 11.05
N SER A 79 0.98 0.20 10.41
CA SER A 79 1.23 -0.88 9.44
C SER A 79 1.20 -2.26 10.09
N LEU A 80 1.71 -2.40 11.31
CA LEU A 80 1.67 -3.65 12.06
C LEU A 80 0.23 -4.03 12.42
N ILE A 81 -0.54 -3.08 12.93
CA ILE A 81 -1.96 -3.30 13.25
C ILE A 81 -2.72 -3.70 11.98
N LEU A 82 -2.50 -2.99 10.87
CA LEU A 82 -3.18 -3.30 9.61
C LEU A 82 -2.90 -4.73 9.13
N ASN A 83 -1.67 -5.23 9.31
CA ASN A 83 -1.26 -6.55 8.83
C ASN A 83 -1.67 -7.69 9.76
N PHE A 84 -1.70 -7.47 11.07
CA PHE A 84 -1.90 -8.54 12.06
C PHE A 84 -3.27 -8.50 12.75
N ALA A 85 -3.96 -7.37 12.78
CA ALA A 85 -5.29 -7.33 13.40
C ALA A 85 -6.28 -8.22 12.63
N PRO A 86 -7.23 -8.85 13.35
CA PRO A 86 -8.20 -9.73 12.73
C PRO A 86 -9.12 -8.94 11.81
N SER A 87 -9.40 -9.53 10.65
CA SER A 87 -10.36 -9.03 9.68
C SER A 87 -11.78 -9.26 10.20
N ASN A 88 -12.76 -8.57 9.63
CA ASN A 88 -14.15 -8.82 9.97
C ASN A 88 -14.56 -10.28 9.68
N PRO A 89 -15.55 -10.84 10.39
CA PRO A 89 -15.92 -12.26 10.28
C PRO A 89 -16.26 -12.72 8.85
N TYR A 90 -16.86 -11.83 8.05
CA TYR A 90 -17.18 -12.13 6.65
C TYR A 90 -15.92 -12.35 5.81
N THR A 91 -14.91 -11.50 6.01
CA THR A 91 -13.59 -11.65 5.37
C THR A 91 -12.92 -12.92 5.83
N VAL A 92 -12.94 -13.22 7.13
CA VAL A 92 -12.35 -14.46 7.67
C VAL A 92 -12.98 -15.69 7.03
N LYS A 93 -14.31 -15.73 6.91
CA LYS A 93 -15.03 -16.81 6.22
C LYS A 93 -14.66 -16.92 4.74
N LYS A 94 -14.44 -15.80 4.05
CA LYS A 94 -14.03 -15.77 2.64
C LYS A 94 -12.64 -16.38 2.41
N TYR A 95 -11.76 -16.28 3.40
CA TYR A 95 -10.38 -16.74 3.33
C TYR A 95 -10.15 -17.98 4.22
N ASP A 96 -11.11 -18.90 4.24
CA ASP A 96 -11.00 -20.21 4.89
C ASP A 96 -10.51 -20.17 6.35
N GLY A 97 -10.94 -19.14 7.09
CA GLY A 97 -10.62 -18.98 8.50
C GLY A 97 -9.36 -18.16 8.79
N LEU A 98 -8.57 -17.77 7.78
CA LEU A 98 -7.39 -16.91 7.95
C LEU A 98 -7.81 -15.51 8.43
N GLN A 99 -7.33 -15.12 9.61
CA GLN A 99 -7.89 -13.97 10.31
C GLN A 99 -7.31 -12.65 9.83
N SER A 100 -6.03 -12.60 9.50
CA SER A 100 -5.30 -11.35 9.21
C SER A 100 -4.70 -11.33 7.79
N PRO A 101 -4.34 -10.14 7.24
CA PRO A 101 -3.54 -10.07 6.01
C PRO A 101 -2.24 -10.87 6.08
N ALA A 102 -1.54 -10.85 7.22
CA ALA A 102 -0.32 -11.62 7.41
C ALA A 102 -0.57 -13.13 7.27
N GLU A 103 -1.62 -13.66 7.90
CA GLU A 103 -2.01 -15.06 7.74
C GLU A 103 -2.38 -15.43 6.31
N ARG A 104 -3.05 -14.52 5.58
CA ARG A 104 -3.39 -14.73 4.16
C ARG A 104 -2.16 -14.77 3.26
N LEU A 105 -1.15 -13.96 3.57
CA LEU A 105 0.10 -13.95 2.82
C LEU A 105 0.93 -15.21 3.12
N ASN A 106 0.97 -15.62 4.39
CA ASN A 106 1.78 -16.76 4.85
C ASN A 106 1.10 -18.11 4.57
N GLY A 107 -0.24 -18.14 4.51
CA GLY A 107 -1.04 -19.37 4.42
C GLY A 107 -1.22 -20.10 5.75
N PHE A 108 -0.66 -19.57 6.86
CA PHE A 108 -0.77 -20.16 8.19
C PHE A 108 -0.73 -19.09 9.29
N ARG A 109 -0.98 -19.50 10.54
CA ARG A 109 -0.83 -18.68 11.76
C ARG A 109 0.04 -19.42 12.77
N TYR A 110 0.78 -18.69 13.60
CA TYR A 110 1.56 -19.28 14.70
C TYR A 110 0.71 -19.56 15.93
N HIS A 111 -0.31 -18.73 16.17
CA HIS A 111 -1.14 -18.77 17.36
C HIS A 111 -2.56 -18.25 17.05
N GLU A 112 -3.57 -18.65 17.83
CA GLU A 112 -4.97 -18.19 17.65
C GLU A 112 -5.15 -16.71 18.03
N ASN A 113 -4.43 -16.25 19.04
CA ASN A 113 -4.35 -14.83 19.38
C ASN A 113 -3.46 -14.06 18.39
N TRP A 114 -4.07 -13.13 17.65
CA TRP A 114 -3.40 -12.29 16.66
C TRP A 114 -2.22 -11.48 17.22
N LEU A 115 -2.29 -11.06 18.49
CA LEU A 115 -1.22 -10.29 19.11
C LEU A 115 0.05 -11.14 19.30
N HIS A 116 -0.11 -12.44 19.60
CA HIS A 116 1.01 -13.36 19.66
C HIS A 116 1.63 -13.56 18.27
N ASN A 117 0.83 -13.63 17.20
CA ASN A 117 1.38 -13.70 15.83
C ASN A 117 2.26 -12.49 15.50
N LEU A 118 1.82 -11.28 15.90
CA LEU A 118 2.62 -10.06 15.76
C LEU A 118 3.93 -10.16 16.54
N LEU A 119 3.87 -10.51 17.83
CA LEU A 119 5.05 -10.61 18.69
C LEU A 119 6.05 -11.65 18.16
N ILE A 120 5.57 -12.83 17.75
CA ILE A 120 6.40 -13.89 17.18
C ILE A 120 7.06 -13.39 15.89
N SER A 121 6.31 -12.76 14.99
CA SER A 121 6.84 -12.25 13.72
C SER A 121 7.85 -11.11 13.91
N ALA A 122 7.65 -10.26 14.93
CA ALA A 122 8.54 -9.15 15.25
C ALA A 122 9.75 -9.55 16.13
N SER A 123 9.75 -10.77 16.70
CA SER A 123 10.82 -11.23 17.59
C SER A 123 12.12 -11.63 16.88
N SER A 124 12.11 -11.64 15.54
CA SER A 124 13.18 -12.20 14.69
C SER A 124 13.56 -13.65 15.06
N GLY A 125 12.75 -14.37 15.85
CA GLY A 125 13.09 -15.70 16.36
C GLY A 125 14.39 -15.72 17.20
N GLY A 126 14.82 -14.57 17.75
CA GLY A 126 16.13 -14.44 18.41
C GLY A 126 17.32 -14.28 17.45
N PHE A 127 17.09 -14.17 16.14
CA PHE A 127 18.11 -13.87 15.14
C PHE A 127 18.58 -12.42 15.33
N ARG A 128 19.80 -12.25 15.85
CA ARG A 128 20.53 -10.98 15.84
C ARG A 128 21.46 -11.03 14.65
N GLU A 129 21.33 -10.09 13.73
CA GLU A 129 22.36 -9.94 12.69
C GLU A 129 23.72 -9.74 13.37
N PRO A 130 24.77 -10.47 12.97
CA PRO A 130 26.12 -10.05 13.31
C PRO A 130 26.31 -8.61 12.76
N PRO A 131 27.04 -7.73 13.47
CA PRO A 131 27.22 -6.35 13.03
C PRO A 131 27.68 -6.32 11.57
N LEU A 132 27.04 -5.47 10.76
CA LEU A 132 27.43 -5.25 9.38
C LEU A 132 28.93 -4.95 9.36
N ASN A 133 29.67 -5.78 8.61
CA ASN A 133 31.11 -5.65 8.49
C ASN A 133 31.40 -4.23 7.94
N PRO A 134 32.17 -3.39 8.64
CA PRO A 134 32.49 -2.05 8.15
C PRO A 134 33.41 -2.21 6.94
N LEU A 135 32.85 -2.01 5.74
CA LEU A 135 33.61 -1.78 4.52
C LEU A 135 33.98 -0.30 4.43
#